data_AF-A0A9R1S2F0-F1
#
_entry.id   AF-A0A9R1S2F0-F1
#
_cell.length_a   1.000
_cell.length_b   1.000
_cell.length_c   1.000
_cell.angle_alpha   90.00
_cell.angle_beta   90.00
_cell.angle_gamma   90.00
#
_symmetry.space_group_name_H-M   'P 1'
#
loop_
_entity.id
_entity.type
_entity.pdbx_description
1 polymer ?
#
loop_
_entity_poly.entity_id
_entity_poly.type
_entity_poly.pdbx_seq_one_letter_code
_entity_poly.pdbx_strand_id
1 'polypeptide(L)'
;MQLNASRIKVLQAQDDLVNKMKEDAMKELLNISSNHHEYKNLLKELVVQGLLRLKEPAVLLRCRKEDHHNVESVLHSAKNEYASKADVHEPEILVDHSVYLPPSPSHGDEHGQIW
;
A
#
# COMPACT_ATOMS: atom_id res chain seq x y z
N MET A 1 36.16 11.44 25.70
CA MET A 1 35.47 10.15 25.44
C MET A 1 34.00 10.14 25.91
N GLN A 2 33.63 10.76 27.04
CA GLN A 2 32.23 10.78 27.52
C GLN A 2 31.25 11.58 26.65
N LEU A 3 31.67 12.69 26.03
CA LEU A 3 30.80 13.53 25.18
C LEU A 3 30.26 12.76 23.95
N ASN A 4 31.11 11.95 23.31
CA ASN A 4 30.72 11.13 22.16
C ASN A 4 29.73 10.03 22.58
N ALA A 5 29.93 9.42 23.75
CA ALA A 5 29.02 8.42 24.29
C ALA A 5 27.64 9.03 24.60
N SER A 6 27.58 10.23 25.19
CA SER A 6 26.31 10.93 25.42
C SER A 6 25.61 11.31 24.11
N ARG A 7 26.36 11.75 23.09
CA ARG A 7 25.79 12.06 21.77
C ARG A 7 25.21 10.82 21.08
N ILE A 8 25.92 9.69 21.12
CA ILE A 8 25.43 8.43 20.55
C ILE A 8 24.14 7.98 21.26
N LYS A 9 24.08 8.08 22.60
CA LYS A 9 22.87 7.73 23.35
C LYS A 9 21.65 8.57 22.97
N VAL A 10 21.84 9.87 22.72
CA VAL A 10 20.74 10.74 22.26
C VAL A 10 20.28 10.32 20.87
N LEU A 11 21.20 10.03 19.95
CA LEU A 11 20.86 9.57 18.60
C LEU A 11 20.13 8.22 18.63
N GLN A 12 20.57 7.29 19.48
CA GLN A 12 19.89 5.99 19.68
C GLN A 12 18.46 6.20 20.20
N ALA A 13 18.28 7.01 21.24
CA ALA A 13 16.95 7.28 21.77
C ALA A 13 16.01 7.97 20.76
N GLN A 14 16.55 8.79 19.85
CA GLN A 14 15.78 9.39 18.76
C GLN A 14 15.40 8.35 17.71
N ASP A 15 16.32 7.48 17.31
CA ASP A 15 16.06 6.38 16.37
C ASP A 15 15.01 5.40 16.93
N ASP A 16 15.16 4.99 18.19
CA ASP A 16 14.23 4.12 18.90
C ASP A 16 12.81 4.72 18.92
N LEU A 17 12.70 6.03 19.15
CA LEU A 17 11.42 6.72 19.16
C LEU A 17 10.76 6.72 17.78
N VAL A 18 11.51 7.04 16.73
CA VAL A 18 11.00 7.04 15.35
C VAL A 18 10.60 5.64 14.90
N ASN A 19 11.40 4.63 15.22
CA ASN A 19 11.09 3.24 14.91
C ASN A 19 9.84 2.77 15.64
N LYS A 20 9.68 3.11 16.92
CA LYS A 20 8.46 2.81 17.66
C LYS A 20 7.23 3.48 17.04
N MET A 21 7.32 4.75 16.66
CA MET A 21 6.22 5.45 15.99
C MET A 21 5.83 4.78 14.67
N LYS A 22 6.83 4.35 13.88
CA LYS A 22 6.62 3.61 12.64
C LYS A 22 5.92 2.27 12.88
N GLU A 23 6.38 1.50 13.87
CA GLU A 23 5.78 0.21 14.23
C GLU A 23 4.33 0.35 14.68
N ASP A 24 4.03 1.35 15.50
CA ASP A 24 2.67 1.59 16.00
C ASP A 24 1.74 1.98 14.84
N ALA A 25 2.18 2.85 13.94
CA ALA A 25 1.42 3.18 12.72
C ALA A 25 1.21 1.96 11.80
N MET A 26 2.23 1.11 11.64
CA MET A 26 2.10 -0.12 10.84
C MET A 26 1.09 -1.10 11.44
N LYS A 27 1.05 -1.25 12.77
CA LYS A 27 0.04 -2.06 13.46
C LYS A 27 -1.37 -1.50 13.24
N GLU A 28 -1.55 -0.19 13.19
CA GLU A 28 -2.84 0.42 12.87
C GLU A 28 -3.27 0.13 11.42
N LEU A 29 -2.33 0.17 10.46
CA LEU A 29 -2.63 -0.15 9.05
C LEU A 29 -3.13 -1.58 8.86
N LEU A 30 -2.71 -2.54 9.70
CA LEU A 30 -3.22 -3.92 9.66
C LEU A 30 -4.73 -4.00 9.92
N ASN A 31 -5.29 -3.04 10.65
CA ASN A 31 -6.70 -3.04 10.99
C ASN A 31 -7.59 -2.46 9.87
N ILE A 32 -7.04 -1.76 8.89
CA ILE A 32 -7.82 -1.10 7.82
C ILE A 32 -8.60 -2.13 6.99
N SER A 33 -7.99 -3.29 6.72
CA SER A 33 -8.64 -4.36 5.96
C SER A 33 -9.86 -4.96 6.68
N SER A 34 -10.02 -4.73 7.99
CA SER A 34 -11.16 -5.22 8.77
C SER A 34 -12.46 -4.50 8.39
N ASN A 35 -12.39 -3.26 7.91
CA ASN A 35 -13.56 -2.54 7.41
C ASN A 35 -13.65 -2.68 5.88
N HIS A 36 -14.50 -3.62 5.44
CA HIS A 36 -14.65 -3.95 4.02
C HIS A 36 -14.99 -2.73 3.13
N HIS A 37 -15.82 -1.81 3.62
CA HIS A 37 -16.23 -0.65 2.80
C HIS A 37 -15.08 0.36 2.63
N GLU A 38 -14.43 0.72 3.74
CA GLU A 38 -13.29 1.64 3.71
C GLU A 38 -12.12 1.06 2.94
N TYR A 39 -11.82 -0.23 3.14
CA TYR A 39 -10.75 -0.93 2.43
C TYR A 39 -11.01 -0.99 0.92
N LYS A 40 -12.26 -1.25 0.51
CA LYS A 40 -12.63 -1.23 -0.91
C LYS A 40 -12.46 0.16 -1.52
N ASN A 41 -12.85 1.22 -0.81
CA ASN A 41 -12.62 2.59 -1.29
C ASN A 41 -11.12 2.90 -1.39
N LEU A 42 -10.32 2.49 -0.40
CA LEU A 42 -8.86 2.64 -0.42
C LEU A 42 -8.23 1.93 -1.63
N LEU A 43 -8.61 0.69 -1.90
CA LEU A 43 -8.12 -0.06 -3.07
C LEU A 43 -8.43 0.67 -4.38
N LYS A 44 -9.65 1.20 -4.54
CA LYS A 44 -10.03 2.00 -5.69
C LYS A 44 -9.11 3.22 -5.83
N GLU A 45 -8.92 3.98 -4.76
CA GLU A 45 -8.09 5.19 -4.76
C GLU A 45 -6.62 4.89 -5.09
N LEU A 46 -6.07 3.80 -4.56
CA LEU A 46 -4.71 3.35 -4.87
C LEU A 46 -4.55 2.94 -6.33
N VAL A 47 -5.54 2.27 -6.92
CA VAL A 47 -5.53 1.94 -8.35
C VAL A 47 -5.57 3.22 -9.19
N VAL A 48 -6.48 4.15 -8.89
CA VAL A 48 -6.55 5.45 -9.60
C VAL A 48 -5.24 6.22 -9.49
N GLN A 49 -4.63 6.26 -8.30
CA GLN A 49 -3.34 6.90 -8.06
C GLN A 49 -2.23 6.27 -8.93
N GLY A 50 -2.19 4.94 -9.02
CA GLY A 50 -1.24 4.22 -9.87
C GLY A 50 -1.41 4.56 -11.34
N LEU A 51 -2.65 4.54 -11.84
CA LEU A 51 -2.98 4.88 -13.22
C LEU A 51 -2.58 6.33 -13.56
N LEU A 52 -2.87 7.30 -12.68
CA LEU A 52 -2.48 8.71 -12.86
C LEU A 52 -0.96 8.90 -12.91
N ARG A 53 -0.19 8.03 -12.24
CA ARG A 53 1.27 8.08 -12.24
C ARG A 53 1.89 7.40 -13.47
N LEU A 54 1.30 6.30 -13.94
CA LEU A 54 1.78 5.55 -15.10
C LEU A 54 1.38 6.23 -16.42
N LYS A 55 0.12 6.66 -16.55
CA LYS A 55 -0.46 7.25 -17.77
C LYS A 55 -0.33 6.39 -19.02
N GLU A 56 -0.41 5.07 -18.85
CA GLU A 56 -0.35 4.10 -19.94
C GLU A 56 -1.76 3.68 -20.38
N PRO A 57 -1.96 3.31 -21.66
CA PRO A 57 -3.26 2.85 -22.15
C PRO A 57 -3.64 1.46 -21.65
N ALA A 58 -2.67 0.66 -21.23
CA ALA A 58 -2.87 -0.69 -20.69
C ALA A 58 -1.92 -0.94 -19.52
N VAL A 59 -2.42 -1.58 -18.45
CA VAL A 59 -1.62 -1.94 -17.27
C VAL A 59 -1.92 -3.36 -16.79
N LEU A 60 -0.87 -4.04 -16.34
CA LEU A 60 -0.98 -5.30 -15.61
C LEU A 60 -1.03 -5.00 -14.10
N LEU A 61 -2.14 -5.35 -13.46
CA LEU A 61 -2.37 -5.14 -12.03
C LEU A 61 -2.13 -6.43 -11.26
N ARG A 62 -1.19 -6.37 -10.30
CA ARG A 62 -0.92 -7.46 -9.38
C ARG A 62 -1.42 -7.11 -7.98
N CYS A 63 -2.18 -8.01 -7.37
CA CYS A 63 -2.70 -7.85 -6.02
C CYS A 63 -2.37 -9.07 -5.15
N ARG A 64 -2.70 -9.00 -3.86
CA ARG A 64 -2.68 -10.19 -3.00
C ARG A 64 -3.82 -11.13 -3.41
N LYS A 65 -3.62 -12.42 -3.15
CA LYS A 65 -4.62 -13.44 -3.48
C LYS A 65 -5.96 -13.23 -2.74
N GLU A 66 -5.89 -12.77 -1.50
CA GLU A 66 -7.06 -12.48 -0.66
C GLU A 66 -7.85 -11.25 -1.11
N ASP A 67 -7.20 -10.31 -1.79
CA ASP A 67 -7.81 -9.06 -2.26
C ASP A 67 -8.44 -9.16 -3.65
N HIS A 68 -8.25 -10.29 -4.33
CA HIS A 68 -8.61 -10.48 -5.74
C HIS A 68 -10.06 -10.06 -6.03
N HIS A 69 -11.02 -10.55 -5.23
CA HIS A 69 -12.43 -10.19 -5.39
C HIS A 69 -12.71 -8.70 -5.15
N ASN A 70 -12.07 -8.11 -4.15
CA ASN A 70 -12.24 -6.68 -3.83
C ASN A 70 -11.71 -5.82 -4.97
N VAL A 71 -10.52 -6.16 -5.49
CA VAL A 71 -9.88 -5.47 -6.61
C VAL A 71 -10.75 -5.53 -7.85
N GLU A 72 -11.20 -6.71 -8.28
CA GLU A 72 -12.09 -6.85 -9.44
C GLU A 72 -13.36 -6.00 -9.29
N SER A 73 -13.93 -5.95 -8.09
CA SER A 73 -15.14 -5.20 -7.82
C SER A 73 -14.98 -3.67 -7.87
N VAL A 74 -13.75 -3.14 -7.85
CA VAL A 74 -13.48 -1.69 -7.94
C VAL A 74 -12.94 -1.24 -9.28
N LEU A 75 -12.48 -2.16 -10.14
CA LEU A 75 -11.79 -1.80 -11.39
C LEU A 75 -12.62 -0.90 -12.30
N HIS A 76 -13.91 -1.21 -12.48
CA HIS A 76 -14.77 -0.39 -13.34
C HIS A 76 -14.88 1.05 -12.81
N SER A 77 -15.11 1.22 -11.50
CA SER A 77 -15.15 2.55 -10.89
C SER A 77 -13.80 3.27 -10.99
N ALA A 78 -12.69 2.56 -10.83
CA ALA A 78 -11.35 3.14 -10.90
C ALA A 78 -11.00 3.61 -12.33
N LYS A 79 -11.35 2.84 -13.36
CA LYS A 79 -11.17 3.22 -14.77
C LYS A 79 -11.92 4.51 -15.09
N ASN A 80 -13.20 4.58 -14.72
CA ASN A 80 -14.04 5.75 -14.96
C ASN A 80 -13.50 7.00 -14.24
N GLU A 81 -13.06 6.83 -12.99
CA GLU A 81 -12.50 7.93 -12.20
C GLU A 81 -11.16 8.43 -12.77
N TYR A 82 -10.29 7.53 -13.22
CA TYR A 82 -9.05 7.89 -13.90
C TYR A 82 -9.33 8.61 -15.22
N ALA A 83 -10.19 8.06 -16.08
CA ALA A 83 -10.58 8.64 -17.37
C ALA A 83 -11.13 10.07 -17.19
N SER A 84 -11.99 10.26 -16.19
CA SER A 84 -12.54 11.57 -15.85
C SER A 84 -11.49 12.56 -15.33
N LYS A 85 -10.55 12.11 -14.48
CA LYS A 85 -9.50 12.97 -13.91
C LYS A 85 -8.42 13.35 -14.93
N ALA A 86 -8.09 12.45 -15.84
CA ALA A 86 -7.03 12.64 -16.82
C ALA A 86 -7.53 13.14 -18.18
N ASP A 87 -8.84 13.20 -18.39
CA ASP A 87 -9.50 13.56 -19.66
C ASP A 87 -9.05 12.68 -20.83
N VAL A 88 -9.07 11.36 -20.60
CA VAL A 88 -8.63 10.33 -21.55
C VAL A 88 -9.62 9.16 -21.58
N HIS A 89 -9.44 8.26 -22.54
CA HIS A 89 -10.20 7.01 -22.58
C HIS A 89 -9.85 6.09 -21.39
N GLU A 90 -10.78 5.20 -21.05
CA GLU A 90 -10.55 4.19 -20.02
C GLU A 90 -9.38 3.27 -20.39
N PRO A 91 -8.44 3.02 -19.48
CA PRO A 91 -7.32 2.13 -19.73
C PRO A 91 -7.76 0.66 -19.65
N GLU A 92 -7.05 -0.18 -20.40
CA GLU A 92 -7.12 -1.61 -20.22
C GLU A 92 -6.40 -2.00 -18.92
N ILE A 93 -7.08 -2.72 -18.03
CA ILE A 93 -6.49 -3.20 -16.77
C ILE A 93 -6.67 -4.72 -16.76
N LEU A 94 -5.55 -5.44 -16.78
CA LEU A 94 -5.49 -6.90 -16.72
C LEU A 94 -5.04 -7.30 -15.32
N VAL A 95 -5.81 -8.12 -14.61
CA VAL A 95 -5.41 -8.64 -13.30
C VAL A 95 -4.54 -9.88 -13.50
N ASP A 96 -3.37 -9.91 -12.86
CA ASP A 96 -2.48 -11.07 -12.90
C ASP A 96 -3.03 -12.19 -12.02
N HIS A 97 -3.48 -13.29 -12.63
CA HIS A 97 -3.97 -14.48 -11.94
C HIS A 97 -2.87 -15.53 -11.70
N SER A 98 -1.65 -15.30 -12.21
CA SER A 98 -0.54 -16.25 -12.18
C SER A 98 0.47 -15.92 -11.07
N VAL A 99 0.77 -14.64 -10.88
CA VAL A 99 1.73 -14.15 -9.88
C VAL A 99 1.00 -13.19 -8.95
N TYR A 100 0.92 -13.53 -7.67
CA TYR A 100 0.30 -12.70 -6.63
C TYR A 100 1.36 -11.98 -5.79
N LEU A 101 0.96 -10.89 -5.14
CA LEU A 101 1.79 -10.27 -4.09
C LEU A 101 1.89 -11.21 -2.87
N PRO A 102 2.94 -11.06 -2.04
CA PRO A 102 3.00 -11.71 -0.74
C PRO A 102 1.73 -11.44 0.08
N PRO A 103 1.32 -12.39 0.95
CA PRO A 103 0.12 -12.24 1.78
C PRO A 103 0.23 -11.03 2.72
N SER A 104 -0.90 -10.66 3.33
CA SER A 104 -0.90 -9.59 4.33
C SER A 104 0.10 -9.87 5.46
N PRO A 105 0.88 -8.85 5.89
CA PRO A 105 1.71 -8.97 7.07
C PRO A 105 0.84 -9.32 8.27
N SER A 106 1.31 -10.25 9.08
CA SER A 106 0.72 -10.64 10.34
C SER A 106 1.34 -9.84 11.49
N HIS A 107 0.67 -9.80 12.65
CA HIS A 107 1.20 -9.13 13.85
C HIS A 107 2.56 -9.65 14.33
N GLY A 108 3.00 -10.83 13.85
CA GLY A 108 4.28 -11.44 14.19
C GLY A 108 5.40 -11.20 13.16
N ASP A 109 5.12 -10.55 12.04
CA ASP A 109 6.13 -10.30 11.02
C ASP A 109 6.97 -9.07 11.41
N GLU A 110 8.29 -9.23 11.46
CA GLU A 110 9.20 -8.10 11.69
C GLU A 110 9.03 -7.07 10.56
N HIS A 111 8.60 -5.86 10.93
CA HIS A 111 8.35 -4.76 10.01
C HIS A 111 9.67 -4.18 9.46
N GLY A 112 10.33 -4.92 8.55
CA GLY A 112 11.60 -4.50 7.96
C GLY A 112 12.25 -5.46 6.97
N GLN A 113 11.82 -6.71 6.86
CA GLN A 113 12.44 -7.72 5.97
C GLN A 113 11.80 -7.85 4.58
N ILE A 114 10.81 -7.02 4.25
CA ILE A 114 10.16 -7.03 2.93
C ILE A 114 10.62 -5.81 2.13
N TRP A 115 11.93 -5.66 1.92
CA TRP A 115 12.56 -4.80 0.91
C TRP A 115 13.85 -5.44 0.42
#